data_AF-A0A2E9W926-F1
#
_entry.id   AF-A0A2E9W926-F1
#
_cell.length_a   1.000
_cell.length_b   1.000
_cell.length_c   1.000
_cell.angle_alpha   90.00
_cell.angle_beta   90.00
_cell.angle_gamma   90.00
#
_symmetry.space_group_name_H-M   'P 1'
#
loop_
_entity.id
_entity.type
_entity.pdbx_description
1 polymer ?
#
loop_
_entity_poly.entity_id
_entity_poly.type
_entity_poly.pdbx_seq_one_letter_code
_entity_poly.pdbx_strand_id
1 'polypeptide(L)'
;MFDDRSDENTPRFNPPNAPVMVVGLRHAVFLSPDGEIEELPHGAAAKRARSTRPILVHTPACARRLKTDPFPAHDLLELFAFVRPAQFCVPTPRGIALATGQKPCDDLIGQAEAL
;
A
#
# COMPACT_ATOMS: atom_id res chain seq x y z
N MET A 1 28.80 -26.82 14.98
CA MET A 1 28.22 -27.35 13.74
C MET A 1 26.73 -27.31 13.93
N PHE A 2 26.13 -26.14 13.71
CA PHE A 2 24.67 -25.98 13.79
C PHE A 2 24.12 -26.34 12.42
N ASP A 3 23.22 -27.30 12.41
CA ASP A 3 22.59 -27.88 11.23
C ASP A 3 21.72 -26.78 10.58
N ASP A 4 22.19 -26.21 9.48
CA ASP A 4 21.45 -25.28 8.60
C ASP A 4 20.41 -26.08 7.80
N ARG A 5 19.40 -26.58 8.51
CA ARG A 5 18.17 -27.05 7.87
C ARG A 5 17.28 -25.84 7.68
N SER A 6 17.38 -25.22 6.51
CA SER A 6 16.30 -24.38 6.01
C SER A 6 15.06 -25.28 5.89
N ASP A 7 14.15 -25.20 6.86
CA ASP A 7 12.90 -25.98 6.87
C ASP A 7 12.12 -25.70 5.58
N GLU A 8 12.09 -26.68 4.66
CA GLU A 8 11.32 -26.67 3.40
C GLU A 8 9.82 -26.37 3.59
N ASN A 9 9.35 -26.41 4.84
CA ASN A 9 7.96 -26.22 5.22
C ASN A 9 7.62 -24.80 5.70
N THR A 10 8.55 -23.83 5.60
CA THR A 10 8.23 -22.42 5.91
C THR A 10 7.30 -21.87 4.82
N PRO A 11 6.07 -21.43 5.15
CA PRO A 11 5.16 -20.85 4.17
C PRO A 11 5.82 -19.63 3.52
N ARG A 12 6.01 -19.69 2.19
CA ARG A 12 6.53 -18.55 1.43
C ARG A 12 5.41 -17.55 1.22
N PHE A 13 5.58 -16.34 1.72
CA PHE A 13 4.71 -15.22 1.39
C PHE A 13 4.97 -14.78 -0.05
N ASN A 14 3.92 -14.80 -0.88
CA ASN A 14 3.95 -14.23 -2.22
C ASN A 14 3.02 -13.02 -2.26
N PRO A 15 3.53 -11.78 -2.27
CA PRO A 15 2.69 -10.59 -2.30
C PRO A 15 1.90 -10.50 -3.61
N PRO A 16 0.78 -9.76 -3.64
CA PRO A 16 0.09 -9.45 -4.88
C PRO A 16 1.02 -8.77 -5.89
N ASN A 17 0.97 -9.20 -7.15
CA ASN A 17 1.63 -8.51 -8.25
C ASN A 17 0.78 -7.28 -8.66
N ALA A 18 0.83 -6.23 -7.83
CA ALA A 18 0.06 -5.01 -7.99
C ALA A 18 0.90 -3.79 -7.58
N PRO A 19 0.69 -2.62 -8.22
CA PRO A 19 1.42 -1.42 -7.83
C PRO A 19 0.95 -0.90 -6.48
N VAL A 20 1.84 -0.28 -5.71
CA VAL A 20 1.48 0.55 -4.56
C VAL A 20 0.97 1.90 -5.07
N MET A 21 -0.11 2.42 -4.48
CA MET A 21 -0.65 3.73 -4.81
C MET A 21 -0.80 4.61 -3.56
N VAL A 22 -0.25 5.82 -3.63
CA VAL A 22 -0.44 6.86 -2.62
C VAL A 22 -1.10 8.08 -3.25
N VAL A 23 -2.24 8.51 -2.69
CA VAL A 23 -3.03 9.63 -3.25
C VAL A 23 -2.70 10.94 -2.53
N GLY A 24 -2.01 11.83 -3.24
CA GLY A 24 -1.68 13.18 -2.80
C GLY A 24 -2.78 14.20 -3.06
N LEU A 25 -2.51 15.47 -2.73
CA LEU A 25 -3.49 16.57 -2.90
C LEU A 25 -3.81 16.86 -4.38
N ARG A 26 -2.82 16.74 -5.27
CA ARG A 26 -2.94 17.14 -6.68
C ARG A 26 -2.85 15.99 -7.66
N HIS A 27 -2.11 14.96 -7.29
CA HIS A 27 -1.84 13.77 -8.11
C HIS A 27 -1.81 12.53 -7.19
N ALA A 28 -1.63 11.36 -7.78
CA ALA A 28 -1.31 10.13 -7.08
C ALA A 28 0.01 9.57 -7.61
N VAL A 29 0.79 8.94 -6.73
CA VAL A 29 2.00 8.19 -7.08
C VAL A 29 1.61 6.72 -7.20
N PHE A 30 2.10 6.07 -8.25
CA PHE A 30 2.14 4.62 -8.39
C PHE A 30 3.59 4.16 -8.34
N LEU A 31 3.88 3.16 -7.51
CA LEU A 31 5.14 2.43 -7.49
C LEU A 31 4.85 1.02 -8.00
N SER A 32 5.42 0.66 -9.14
CA SER A 32 5.22 -0.67 -9.72
C SER A 32 6.04 -1.74 -9.00
N PRO A 33 5.70 -3.04 -9.16
CA PRO A 33 6.45 -4.15 -8.54
C PRO A 33 7.92 -4.25 -8.98
N ASP A 34 8.27 -3.72 -10.15
CA ASP A 34 9.63 -3.61 -10.68
C ASP A 34 10.35 -2.31 -10.28
N GLY A 35 9.70 -1.45 -9.50
CA GLY A 35 10.31 -0.25 -8.91
C GLY A 35 10.19 1.02 -9.74
N GLU A 36 9.37 1.02 -10.80
CA GLU A 36 9.08 2.24 -11.56
C GLU A 36 8.11 3.14 -10.81
N ILE A 37 8.36 4.45 -10.83
CA ILE A 37 7.53 5.47 -10.19
C ILE A 37 6.82 6.28 -11.26
N GLU A 38 5.50 6.37 -11.15
CA GLU A 38 4.65 7.18 -12.05
C GLU A 38 3.76 8.13 -11.24
N GLU A 39 3.77 9.42 -11.59
CA GLU A 39 2.85 10.41 -11.04
C GLU A 39 1.69 10.66 -12.01
N LEU A 40 0.46 10.45 -11.54
CA LEU A 40 -0.75 10.59 -12.35
C LEU A 40 -1.71 11.64 -11.77
N PRO A 41 -2.32 12.50 -12.61
CA PRO A 41 -3.44 13.33 -12.17
C PRO A 41 -4.63 12.44 -11.76
N HIS A 42 -5.48 12.94 -10.85
CA HIS A 42 -6.53 12.13 -10.21
C HIS A 42 -7.43 11.36 -11.18
N GLY A 43 -7.80 11.94 -12.32
CA GLY A 43 -8.63 11.25 -13.32
C GLY A 43 -7.94 10.03 -13.94
N ALA A 44 -6.66 10.16 -14.28
CA ALA A 44 -5.85 9.05 -14.80
C ALA A 44 -5.56 8.00 -13.71
N ALA A 45 -5.27 8.47 -12.49
CA ALA A 45 -5.06 7.61 -11.32
C ALA A 45 -6.31 6.78 -10.99
N ALA A 46 -7.50 7.37 -11.00
CA ALA A 46 -8.76 6.66 -10.77
C ALA A 46 -9.00 5.56 -11.82
N LYS A 47 -8.73 5.86 -13.10
CA LYS A 47 -8.83 4.88 -14.19
C LYS A 47 -7.83 3.73 -13.97
N ARG A 48 -6.58 4.05 -13.65
CA ARG A 48 -5.53 3.05 -13.39
C ARG A 48 -5.89 2.17 -12.20
N ALA A 49 -6.28 2.77 -11.07
CA ALA A 49 -6.61 2.06 -9.84
C ALA A 49 -7.70 1.00 -10.05
N ARG A 50 -8.75 1.31 -10.83
CA ARG A 50 -9.81 0.36 -11.18
C ARG A 50 -9.30 -0.85 -11.97
N SER A 51 -8.30 -0.65 -12.83
CA SER A 51 -7.74 -1.72 -13.66
C SER A 51 -6.68 -2.56 -12.94
N THR A 52 -5.94 -1.98 -11.99
CA THR A 52 -4.77 -2.64 -11.39
C THR A 52 -4.99 -3.17 -9.98
N ARG A 53 -6.06 -2.76 -9.28
CA ARG A 53 -6.31 -3.08 -7.86
C ARG A 53 -5.07 -2.81 -6.99
N PRO A 54 -4.65 -1.55 -6.85
CA PRO A 54 -3.39 -1.24 -6.21
C PRO A 54 -3.37 -1.64 -4.72
N ILE A 55 -2.16 -1.81 -4.19
CA ILE A 55 -1.89 -1.82 -2.77
C ILE A 55 -1.97 -0.37 -2.26
N LEU A 56 -2.76 -0.12 -1.22
CA LEU A 56 -2.93 1.23 -0.67
C LEU A 56 -3.29 1.19 0.80
N VAL A 57 -3.42 2.38 1.41
CA VAL A 57 -3.97 2.52 2.76
C VAL A 57 -5.30 3.28 2.70
N HIS A 58 -6.37 2.65 3.18
CA HIS A 58 -7.70 3.25 3.35
C HIS A 58 -8.42 3.62 2.04
N THR A 59 -9.00 2.61 1.39
CA THR A 59 -9.71 2.68 0.10
C THR A 59 -10.79 3.76 0.07
N PRO A 60 -11.71 3.88 1.06
CA PRO A 60 -12.69 4.96 1.08
C PRO A 60 -12.08 6.38 1.03
N ALA A 61 -10.97 6.61 1.75
CA ALA A 61 -10.30 7.91 1.75
C ALA A 61 -9.63 8.20 0.41
N CYS A 62 -8.95 7.20 -0.18
CA CYS A 62 -8.36 7.30 -1.51
C CYS A 62 -9.43 7.58 -2.59
N ALA A 63 -10.54 6.84 -2.59
CA ALA A 63 -11.64 7.02 -3.55
C ALA A 63 -12.26 8.43 -3.47
N ARG A 64 -12.52 8.92 -2.25
CA ARG A 64 -12.99 10.29 -2.01
C ARG A 64 -12.01 11.33 -2.55
N ARG A 65 -10.71 11.13 -2.34
CA ARG A 65 -9.66 12.05 -2.80
C ARG A 65 -9.52 12.06 -4.32
N LEU A 66 -9.71 10.91 -4.96
CA LEU A 66 -9.76 10.74 -6.42
C LEU A 66 -11.11 11.18 -7.04
N LYS A 67 -12.09 11.58 -6.22
CA LYS A 67 -13.45 11.96 -6.66
C LYS A 67 -14.14 10.87 -7.47
N THR A 68 -14.07 9.63 -6.98
CA THR A 68 -14.61 8.46 -7.68
C THR A 68 -15.24 7.49 -6.68
N ASP A 69 -16.11 6.59 -7.16
CA ASP A 69 -16.66 5.53 -6.31
C ASP A 69 -15.55 4.59 -5.82
N PRO A 70 -15.72 3.93 -4.66
CA PRO A 70 -14.80 2.88 -4.21
C PRO A 70 -14.48 1.88 -5.33
N PHE A 71 -13.25 1.40 -5.33
CA PHE A 71 -12.72 0.44 -6.29
C PHE A 71 -12.01 -0.69 -5.54
N PRO A 72 -11.91 -1.90 -6.12
CA PRO A 72 -11.18 -2.98 -5.48
C PRO A 72 -9.70 -2.62 -5.29
N ALA A 73 -9.17 -2.87 -4.11
CA ALA A 73 -7.77 -2.60 -3.75
C ALA A 73 -7.27 -3.61 -2.71
N HIS A 74 -5.96 -3.75 -2.61
CA HIS A 74 -5.32 -4.48 -1.50
C HIS A 74 -5.11 -3.49 -0.35
N ASP A 75 -6.12 -3.33 0.50
CA ASP A 75 -6.12 -2.32 1.56
C ASP A 75 -5.30 -2.78 2.77
N LEU A 76 -4.12 -2.17 2.95
CA LEU A 76 -3.22 -2.47 4.05
C LEU A 76 -3.81 -2.11 5.41
N LEU A 77 -4.77 -1.18 5.48
CA LEU A 77 -5.45 -0.86 6.74
C LEU A 77 -6.38 -1.99 7.17
N GLU A 78 -7.09 -2.62 6.24
CA GLU A 78 -7.90 -3.81 6.53
C GLU A 78 -7.00 -4.99 6.91
N LEU A 79 -5.91 -5.20 6.18
CA LEU A 79 -4.94 -6.25 6.51
C LEU A 79 -4.35 -6.03 7.90
N PHE A 80 -3.97 -4.79 8.23
CA PHE A 80 -3.48 -4.43 9.56
C PHE A 80 -4.52 -4.74 10.64
N ALA A 81 -5.76 -4.34 10.46
CA ALA A 81 -6.84 -4.62 11.42
C ALA A 81 -7.08 -6.13 11.61
N PHE A 82 -6.88 -6.94 10.57
CA PHE A 82 -7.01 -8.39 10.63
C PHE A 82 -5.83 -9.05 11.37
N VAL A 83 -4.59 -8.67 11.05
CA VAL A 83 -3.38 -9.31 11.59
C VAL A 83 -2.92 -8.75 12.94
N ARG A 84 -3.36 -7.54 13.29
CA ARG A 84 -3.03 -6.83 14.55
C ARG A 84 -4.32 -6.37 15.24
N PRO A 85 -5.18 -7.29 15.70
CA PRO A 85 -6.46 -6.93 16.30
C PRO A 85 -6.26 -6.04 17.54
N ALA A 86 -7.15 -5.05 17.70
CA ALA A 86 -7.15 -4.08 18.80
C ALA A 86 -5.87 -3.24 18.95
N GLN A 87 -5.01 -3.17 17.94
CA GLN A 87 -3.87 -2.25 17.93
C GLN A 87 -4.25 -0.91 17.26
N PHE A 88 -3.80 0.18 17.86
CA PHE A 88 -4.02 1.51 17.31
C PHE A 88 -3.15 1.75 16.07
N CYS A 89 -3.75 2.25 14.99
CA CYS A 89 -3.04 2.72 13.80
C CYS A 89 -3.76 3.93 13.21
N VAL A 90 -3.00 4.98 12.86
CA VAL A 90 -3.55 6.10 12.09
C VAL A 90 -3.81 5.60 10.65
N PRO A 91 -5.00 5.84 10.05
CA PRO A 91 -5.38 5.25 8.76
C PRO A 91 -4.77 6.02 7.58
N THR A 92 -3.44 6.15 7.57
CA THR A 92 -2.65 6.86 6.55
C THR A 92 -1.39 6.05 6.23
N PRO A 93 -0.75 6.26 5.06
CA PRO A 93 0.54 5.62 4.75
C PRO A 93 1.57 5.80 5.86
N ARG A 94 1.71 7.03 6.36
CA ARG A 94 2.57 7.34 7.50
C ARG A 94 2.20 6.57 8.77
N GLY A 95 0.91 6.43 9.05
CA GLY A 95 0.40 5.71 10.21
C GLY A 95 0.70 4.21 10.15
N ILE A 96 0.48 3.60 8.99
CA ILE A 96 0.83 2.19 8.73
C ILE A 96 2.34 1.98 8.86
N ALA A 97 3.16 2.83 8.23
CA ALA A 97 4.62 2.74 8.34
C ALA A 97 5.09 2.75 9.81
N LEU A 98 4.56 3.67 10.62
CA LEU A 98 4.86 3.70 12.05
C LEU A 98 4.39 2.45 12.79
N ALA A 99 3.18 1.98 12.52
CA ALA A 99 2.60 0.81 13.19
C ALA A 99 3.32 -0.50 12.81
N THR A 100 3.99 -0.55 11.66
CA THR A 100 4.77 -1.71 11.20
C THR A 100 6.28 -1.55 11.41
N GLY A 101 6.74 -0.48 12.04
CA GLY A 101 8.15 -0.23 12.35
C GLY A 101 9.00 0.24 11.16
N GLN A 102 8.36 0.69 10.08
CA GLN A 102 9.03 1.30 8.92
C GLN A 102 9.34 2.78 9.18
N LYS A 103 10.29 3.32 8.40
CA LYS A 103 10.60 4.75 8.44
C LYS A 103 9.45 5.54 7.79
N PRO A 104 8.77 6.46 8.52
CA PRO A 104 7.77 7.32 7.89
C PRO A 104 8.43 8.33 6.96
N CYS A 105 7.75 8.62 5.85
CA CYS A 105 8.14 9.66 4.89
C CYS A 105 7.00 10.68 4.72
N ASP A 106 7.37 11.93 4.43
CA ASP A 106 6.42 13.04 4.34
C ASP A 106 6.02 13.34 2.88
N ASP A 107 6.84 12.94 1.91
CA ASP A 107 6.52 13.00 0.49
C ASP A 107 5.82 11.73 -0.01
N LEU A 108 5.17 11.81 -1.17
CA LEU A 108 4.32 10.72 -1.68
C LEU A 108 5.12 9.53 -2.19
N ILE A 109 6.33 9.76 -2.71
CA ILE A 109 7.20 8.70 -3.21
C ILE A 109 7.74 7.89 -2.04
N GLY A 110 8.33 8.56 -1.06
CA GLY A 110 8.81 7.90 0.15
C GLY A 110 7.69 7.20 0.93
N GLN A 111 6.44 7.70 0.85
CA GLN A 111 5.29 6.98 1.39
C GLN A 111 4.97 5.71 0.61
N ALA A 112 5.11 5.70 -0.71
CA ALA A 112 4.89 4.50 -1.52
C ALA A 112 5.99 3.46 -1.28
N GLU A 113 7.23 3.88 -1.08
CA GLU A 113 8.37 2.99 -0.75
C GLU A 113 8.27 2.39 0.67
N ALA A 114 7.57 3.06 1.58
CA ALA A 114 7.42 2.63 2.98
C ALA A 114 6.26 1.64 3.21
N LEU A 115 5.47 1.32 2.17
CA LEU A 115 4.34 0.40 2.21
C LEU A 115 4.70 -0.94 1.54
#